data_AF-A0A7X8T9I8-F1
#
_entry.id   AF-A0A7X8T9I8-F1
#
_cell.length_a   1.000
_cell.length_b   1.000
_cell.length_c   1.000
_cell.angle_alpha   90.00
_cell.angle_beta   90.00
_cell.angle_gamma   90.00
#
_symmetry.space_group_name_H-M   'P 1'
#
loop_
_entity.id
_entity.type
_entity.pdbx_description
1 polymer ?
#
loop_
_entity_poly.entity_id
_entity_poly.type
_entity_poly.pdbx_seq_one_letter_code
_entity_poly.pdbx_strand_id
1 'polypeptide(L)'
;MPRALSDKERERAVAWIEVLRELIEEHGTSAVALATAINIKPKTLAGALSGENVIALTTLEAALAYFGYELEAIKVGRPVQHVATGCNEDVD
;
A
#
# COMPACT_ATOMS: atom_id res chain seq x y z
N MET A 1 -11.33 -6.30 20.34
CA MET A 1 -12.33 -6.81 19.37
C MET A 1 -11.97 -6.24 18.01
N PRO A 2 -11.64 -7.04 16.98
CA PRO A 2 -11.39 -6.48 15.65
C PRO A 2 -12.72 -5.94 15.11
N ARG A 3 -12.78 -4.64 14.84
CA ARG A 3 -13.93 -4.02 14.17
C ARG A 3 -14.10 -4.67 12.80
N ALA A 4 -15.28 -5.19 12.51
CA ALA A 4 -15.63 -5.58 11.15
C ALA A 4 -15.57 -4.31 10.27
N LEU A 5 -14.82 -4.38 9.17
CA LEU A 5 -14.75 -3.28 8.21
C LEU A 5 -16.16 -3.05 7.63
N SER A 6 -16.59 -1.79 7.57
CA SER A 6 -17.85 -1.43 6.92
C SER A 6 -17.76 -1.68 5.41
N ASP A 7 -18.88 -1.92 4.72
CA ASP A 7 -18.89 -2.17 3.27
C ASP A 7 -18.13 -1.12 2.45
N LYS A 8 -18.24 0.15 2.84
CA LYS A 8 -17.46 1.25 2.24
C LYS A 8 -15.95 1.14 2.45
N GLU A 9 -15.52 0.64 3.60
CA GLU A 9 -14.09 0.43 3.88
C GLU A 9 -13.56 -0.77 3.12
N ARG A 10 -14.41 -1.79 2.93
CA ARG A 10 -14.08 -2.98 2.13
C ARG A 10 -13.96 -2.63 0.64
N GLU A 11 -14.89 -1.86 0.10
CA GLU A 11 -14.86 -1.37 -1.28
C GLU A 11 -13.63 -0.49 -1.54
N ARG A 12 -13.30 0.39 -0.59
CA ARG A 12 -12.05 1.17 -0.62
C ARG A 12 -10.83 0.26 -0.58
N ALA A 13 -10.73 -0.66 0.38
CA ALA A 13 -9.59 -1.56 0.48
C ALA A 13 -9.33 -2.34 -0.82
N VAL A 14 -10.39 -2.78 -1.53
CA VAL A 14 -10.26 -3.44 -2.84
C VAL A 14 -9.65 -2.51 -3.88
N ALA A 15 -10.20 -1.31 -4.07
CA ALA A 15 -9.67 -0.34 -5.03
C ALA A 15 -8.19 0.01 -4.76
N TRP A 16 -7.78 -0.04 -3.50
CA TRP A 16 -6.43 0.32 -3.09
C TRP A 16 -5.43 -0.80 -3.29
N ILE A 17 -5.89 -2.05 -3.20
CA ILE A 17 -5.10 -3.23 -3.54
C ILE A 17 -4.77 -3.22 -5.03
N GLU A 18 -5.69 -2.77 -5.89
CA GLU A 18 -5.43 -2.59 -7.32
C GLU A 18 -4.34 -1.53 -7.56
N VAL A 19 -4.47 -0.34 -6.97
CA VAL A 19 -3.44 0.71 -7.05
C VAL A 19 -2.09 0.20 -6.55
N LEU A 20 -2.06 -0.52 -5.42
CA LEU A 20 -0.82 -1.08 -4.89
C LEU A 20 -0.18 -2.06 -5.89
N ARG A 21 -0.99 -2.84 -6.60
CA ARG A 21 -0.51 -3.80 -7.61
C ARG A 21 0.10 -3.09 -8.81
N GLU A 22 -0.51 -2.00 -9.27
CA GLU A 22 0.03 -1.15 -10.32
C GLU A 22 1.36 -0.51 -9.89
N LEU A 23 1.46 0.01 -8.66
CA LEU A 23 2.70 0.58 -8.13
C LEU A 23 3.83 -0.44 -8.02
N ILE A 24 3.51 -1.66 -7.60
CA ILE A 24 4.47 -2.76 -7.53
C ILE A 24 5.03 -3.06 -8.93
N GLU A 25 4.17 -3.10 -9.95
CA GLU A 25 4.55 -3.33 -11.34
C GLU A 25 5.35 -2.16 -11.92
N GLU A 26 4.91 -0.92 -11.70
CA GLU A 26 5.56 0.31 -12.20
C GLU A 26 6.96 0.50 -11.61
N HIS A 27 7.13 0.28 -10.30
CA HIS A 27 8.44 0.38 -9.65
C HIS A 27 9.29 -0.89 -9.82
N GLY A 28 8.79 -1.94 -10.49
CA GLY A 28 9.48 -3.22 -10.66
C GLY A 28 9.81 -3.90 -9.33
N THR A 29 9.03 -3.63 -8.28
CA THR A 29 9.25 -4.22 -6.96
C THR A 29 8.51 -5.55 -6.81
N SER A 30 8.87 -6.34 -5.80
CA SER A 30 8.15 -7.56 -5.48
C SER A 30 7.25 -7.34 -4.27
N ALA A 31 6.06 -7.95 -4.26
CA ALA A 31 5.19 -7.94 -3.08
C ALA A 31 5.92 -8.45 -1.82
N VAL A 32 6.84 -9.41 -1.96
CA VAL A 32 7.69 -9.87 -0.85
C VAL A 32 8.61 -8.76 -0.34
N ALA A 33 9.27 -8.04 -1.24
CA ALA A 33 10.16 -6.93 -0.87
C ALA A 33 9.39 -5.79 -0.20
N LEU A 34 8.22 -5.44 -0.74
CA LEU A 34 7.32 -4.45 -0.14
C LEU A 34 6.85 -4.90 1.25
N ALA A 35 6.42 -6.15 1.39
CA ALA A 35 6.01 -6.72 2.67
C ALA A 35 7.13 -6.66 3.71
N THR A 36 8.36 -6.97 3.31
CA THR A 36 9.54 -6.85 4.18
C THR A 36 9.82 -5.40 4.55
N ALA A 37 9.72 -4.46 3.60
CA ALA A 37 9.97 -3.03 3.85
C ALA A 37 8.98 -2.43 4.86
N ILE A 38 7.72 -2.84 4.82
CA ILE A 38 6.67 -2.37 5.74
C ILE A 38 6.47 -3.27 6.96
N ASN A 39 7.39 -4.23 7.16
CA ASN A 39 7.43 -5.15 8.30
C ASN A 39 6.13 -5.97 8.50
N ILE A 40 5.62 -6.54 7.41
CA ILE A 40 4.49 -7.48 7.43
C ILE A 40 4.86 -8.83 6.84
N LYS A 41 4.04 -9.84 7.12
CA LYS A 41 4.23 -11.17 6.55
C LYS A 41 3.96 -11.14 5.04
N PRO A 42 4.85 -11.69 4.19
CA PRO A 42 4.64 -11.75 2.74
C PRO A 42 3.34 -12.47 2.36
N LYS A 43 3.00 -13.53 3.10
CA LYS A 43 1.74 -14.27 2.92
C LYS A 43 0.50 -13.40 3.16
N THR A 44 0.58 -12.45 4.08
CA THR A 44 -0.53 -11.53 4.37
C THR A 44 -0.74 -10.56 3.22
N LEU A 45 0.34 -10.01 2.66
CA LEU A 45 0.24 -9.12 1.50
C LEU A 45 -0.18 -9.86 0.23
N ALA A 46 0.36 -11.05 0.00
CA ALA A 46 -0.03 -11.89 -1.14
C ALA A 46 -1.51 -12.27 -1.07
N GLY A 47 -2.02 -12.63 0.12
CA GLY A 47 -3.44 -12.88 0.32
C GLY A 47 -4.31 -11.64 0.07
N ALA A 48 -3.81 -10.45 0.39
CA ALA A 48 -4.46 -9.18 0.07
C ALA A 48 -4.54 -8.95 -1.44
N LEU A 49 -3.40 -9.06 -2.12
CA LEU A 49 -3.28 -8.86 -3.57
C LEU A 49 -4.15 -9.85 -4.38
N SER A 50 -4.35 -11.07 -3.86
CA SER A 50 -5.26 -12.06 -4.45
C SER A 50 -6.74 -11.86 -4.08
N GLY A 51 -7.07 -10.91 -3.20
CA GLY A 51 -8.42 -10.71 -2.68
C GLY A 51 -8.92 -11.83 -1.76
N GLU A 52 -8.05 -12.77 -1.37
CA GLU A 52 -8.36 -13.89 -0.48
C GLU A 52 -8.45 -13.43 0.99
N ASN A 53 -7.70 -12.38 1.35
CA ASN A 53 -7.66 -11.86 2.71
C ASN A 53 -7.83 -10.35 2.74
N VAL A 54 -8.55 -9.85 3.75
CA VAL A 54 -8.68 -8.39 3.97
C VAL A 54 -7.58 -7.97 4.94
N ILE A 55 -6.72 -7.05 4.49
CA ILE A 55 -5.68 -6.46 5.34
C ILE A 55 -6.18 -5.19 6.01
N ALA A 56 -5.56 -4.86 7.13
CA ALA A 56 -5.87 -3.63 7.84
C ALA A 56 -5.54 -2.42 6.97
N LEU A 57 -6.36 -1.37 7.10
CA LEU A 57 -6.14 -0.10 6.39
C LEU A 57 -4.73 0.42 6.68
N THR A 58 -4.29 0.35 7.95
CA THR A 58 -2.94 0.74 8.42
C THR A 58 -1.81 0.09 7.63
N THR A 59 -1.97 -1.17 7.24
CA THR A 59 -1.00 -1.90 6.42
C THR A 59 -0.97 -1.39 4.99
N LEU A 60 -2.13 -1.08 4.44
CA LEU A 60 -2.29 -0.47 3.13
C LEU A 60 -1.66 0.94 3.11
N GLU A 61 -1.83 1.74 4.16
CA GLU A 61 -1.17 3.06 4.28
C GLU A 61 0.34 2.92 4.30
N ALA A 62 0.87 1.98 5.09
CA ALA A 62 2.32 1.75 5.14
C ALA A 62 2.86 1.32 3.77
N ALA A 63 2.13 0.47 3.05
CA ALA A 63 2.50 0.01 1.72
C ALA A 63 2.49 1.15 0.69
N LEU A 64 1.52 2.06 0.75
CA LEU A 64 1.44 3.23 -0.11
C LEU A 64 2.49 4.29 0.26
N ALA A 65 2.72 4.50 1.56
CA ALA A 65 3.73 5.41 2.06
C ALA A 65 5.15 4.99 1.65
N TYR A 66 5.42 3.69 1.51
CA TYR A 66 6.67 3.18 0.96
C TYR A 66 6.96 3.74 -0.45
N PHE A 67 5.92 3.92 -1.26
CA PHE A 67 6.03 4.53 -2.59
C PHE A 67 5.90 6.07 -2.56
N GLY A 68 5.78 6.68 -1.39
CA GLY A 68 5.56 8.13 -1.23
C GLY A 68 4.11 8.57 -1.43
N TYR A 69 3.15 7.65 -1.37
CA TYR A 69 1.73 7.96 -1.52
C TYR A 69 1.06 8.11 -0.15
N GLU A 70 0.56 9.31 0.14
CA GLU A 70 -0.28 9.53 1.32
C GLU A 70 -1.75 9.19 1.02
N LEU A 71 -2.40 8.63 2.03
CA LEU A 71 -3.80 8.23 2.01
C LEU A 71 -4.75 9.35 1.57
N GLU A 72 -4.38 10.58 1.94
CA GLU A 72 -5.13 11.78 1.61
C GLU A 72 -4.99 12.19 0.14
N ALA A 73 -3.85 11.93 -0.52
CA ALA A 73 -3.67 12.25 -1.93
C ALA A 73 -4.57 11.39 -2.84
N ILE A 74 -4.73 10.11 -2.49
CA ILE A 74 -5.56 9.15 -3.24
C ILE A 74 -7.06 9.37 -2.99
N LYS A 75 -7.44 9.78 -1.76
CA LYS A 75 -8.85 10.08 -1.41
C LYS A 75 -9.46 11.25 -2.20
N VAL A 76 -8.63 12.15 -2.75
CA VAL A 76 -9.09 13.39 -3.40
C VAL A 76 -9.11 13.28 -4.93
N GLY A 77 -8.67 12.16 -5.52
CA GLY A 77 -8.61 12.01 -6.98
C GLY A 77 -7.70 13.06 -7.64
N ARG A 78 -6.72 13.57 -6.88
CA ARG A 78 -5.71 14.50 -7.39
C ARG A 78 -4.67 13.69 -8.17
N PRO A 79 -4.12 14.25 -9.26
CA PRO A 79 -3.02 13.60 -9.96
C PRO A 79 -1.92 13.33 -8.95
N VAL A 80 -1.47 12.09 -8.93
CA VAL A 80 -0.34 11.60 -8.15
C VAL A 80 0.82 12.58 -8.35
N GLN A 81 1.02 13.46 -7.38
CA GLN A 81 2.24 14.25 -7.33
C GLN A 81 3.21 13.40 -6.56
N HIS A 82 4.14 12.82 -7.32
CA HIS A 82 5.31 12.13 -6.83
C HIS A 82 6.06 13.12 -5.92
N VAL A 83 5.78 13.10 -4.62
CA VAL A 83 6.66 13.72 -3.64
C VAL A 83 7.81 12.75 -3.53
N ALA A 84 8.85 12.99 -4.32
CA ALA A 84 10.14 12.37 -4.12
C ALA A 84 10.59 12.76 -2.69
N THR A 85 10.24 11.93 -1.71
CA THR A 85 10.94 11.93 -0.43
C THR A 85 12.34 11.49 -0.78
N GLY A 86 13.23 12.47 -0.95
CA GLY A 86 14.62 12.24 -1.27
C GLY A 86 15.17 11.19 -0.30
N CYS A 87 15.59 10.05 -0.83
CA CYS A 87 16.60 9.24 -0.19
C CYS A 87 17.83 10.14 -0.05
N ASN A 88 17.99 10.80 1.09
CA ASN A 88 19.29 11.33 1.47
C ASN A 88 20.12 10.10 1.87
N GLU A 89 20.75 9.55 0.85
CA GLU A 89 21.92 8.70 0.98
C GLU A 89 23.02 9.60 1.54
N ASP A 90 23.10 9.72 2.87
CA ASP A 90 24.29 10.28 3.51
C ASP A 90 25.33 9.17 3.61
N VAL A 91 26.13 9.13 2.54
CA VAL A 91 27.47 8.55 2.49
C VAL A 91 28.43 9.56 3.10
N ASP A 92 28.97 9.28 4.30
CA ASP A 92 30.41 9.31 4.67
C ASP A 92 30.59 8.87 6.14
#